data_AF-A0A2X2XTB7-F1
#
_entry.id   AF-A0A2X2XTB7-F1
#
_cell.length_a   1.000
_cell.length_b   1.000
_cell.length_c   1.000
_cell.angle_alpha   90.00
_cell.angle_beta   90.00
_cell.angle_gamma   90.00
#
_symmetry.space_group_name_H-M   'P 1'
#
loop_
_entity.id
_entity.type
_entity.pdbx_description
1 polymer ?
#
loop_
_entity_poly.entity_id
_entity_poly.type
_entity_poly.pdbx_seq_one_letter_code
_entity_poly.pdbx_strand_id
1 'polypeptide(L)'
;MKKVVVNGIVALLATGGSTNHTMHLVAMARAAGILINWDDFSDLSEIVPLMARLYPNGPADINHFQAAGGVPALMRELLNAGLLHEDVNTVAGFGLSRYTFEPWLNNGELDWREGVAKSLDSNVIATFDKPFSHHGGTKVLSGNLGRAVHENVCGAG
;
A
#
# COMPACT_ATOMS: atom_id res chain seq x y z
N MET A 1 10.85 -13.02 -6.06
CA MET A 1 11.42 -12.02 -5.12
C MET A 1 11.19 -10.57 -5.58
N LYS A 2 11.41 -10.18 -6.84
CA LYS A 2 11.13 -8.80 -7.29
C LYS A 2 9.66 -8.38 -7.12
N LYS A 3 8.71 -9.26 -7.44
CA LYS A 3 7.26 -9.04 -7.30
C LYS A 3 6.83 -8.59 -5.90
N VAL A 4 7.39 -9.20 -4.85
CA VAL A 4 7.02 -8.84 -3.46
C VAL A 4 7.54 -7.46 -3.06
N VAL A 5 8.69 -7.04 -3.61
CA VAL A 5 9.21 -5.68 -3.40
C VAL A 5 8.31 -4.66 -4.09
N VAL A 6 7.89 -4.93 -5.34
CA VAL A 6 6.92 -4.09 -6.07
C VAL A 6 5.60 -3.98 -5.30
N ASN A 7 5.05 -5.10 -4.82
CA ASN A 7 3.84 -5.09 -3.99
C ASN A 7 3.99 -4.20 -2.74
N GLY A 8 5.16 -4.23 -2.09
CA GLY A 8 5.45 -3.36 -0.95
C GLY A 8 5.48 -1.87 -1.31
N ILE A 9 6.04 -1.52 -2.47
CA ILE A 9 6.04 -0.13 -2.96
C ILE A 9 4.61 0.32 -3.32
N VAL A 10 3.83 -0.53 -3.99
CA VAL A 10 2.42 -0.25 -4.31
C VAL A 10 1.62 -0.02 -3.04
N ALA A 11 1.75 -0.88 -2.03
CA ALA A 11 1.07 -0.69 -0.74
C ALA A 11 1.51 0.59 -0.02
N LEU A 12 2.80 0.93 -0.06
CA LEU A 12 3.31 2.18 0.49
C LEU A 12 2.65 3.40 -0.18
N LEU A 13 2.63 3.42 -1.51
CA LEU A 13 2.04 4.51 -2.30
C LEU A 13 0.53 4.61 -2.09
N ALA A 14 -0.17 3.47 -2.09
CA ALA A 14 -1.61 3.43 -1.89
C ALA A 14 -2.05 3.91 -0.49
N THR A 15 -1.16 3.83 0.50
CA THR A 15 -1.43 4.28 1.87
C THR A 15 -0.88 5.68 2.18
N GLY A 16 -0.14 6.29 1.25
CA GLY A 16 0.55 7.56 1.51
C GLY A 16 1.54 7.44 2.67
N GLY A 17 2.27 6.32 2.74
CA GLY A 17 3.21 6.08 3.83
C GLY A 17 4.46 6.95 3.74
N SER A 18 5.14 7.13 4.87
CA SER A 18 6.28 8.04 5.01
C SER A 18 7.36 7.86 3.95
N THR A 19 7.86 8.97 3.41
CA THR A 19 9.07 9.04 2.55
C THR A 19 10.27 8.27 3.09
N ASN A 20 10.42 8.10 4.41
CA ASN A 20 11.47 7.28 5.01
C ASN A 20 11.45 5.82 4.54
N HIS A 21 10.26 5.28 4.22
CA HIS A 21 10.13 3.93 3.70
C HIS A 21 10.78 3.75 2.32
N THR A 22 10.94 4.81 1.53
CA THR A 22 11.66 4.72 0.26
C THR A 22 13.12 4.31 0.48
N MET A 23 13.78 4.84 1.53
CA MET A 23 15.14 4.45 1.89
C MET A 23 15.20 3.02 2.47
N HIS A 24 14.26 2.68 3.37
CA HIS A 24 14.23 1.37 4.00
C HIS A 24 13.95 0.25 2.99
N LEU A 25 13.01 0.43 2.07
CA LEU A 25 12.70 -0.55 1.04
C LEU A 25 13.87 -0.75 0.08
N VAL A 26 14.56 0.32 -0.33
CA VAL A 26 15.79 0.22 -1.14
C VAL A 26 16.86 -0.60 -0.39
N ALA A 27 17.06 -0.34 0.91
CA ALA A 27 18.02 -1.08 1.72
C ALA A 27 17.65 -2.57 1.89
N MET A 28 16.39 -2.87 2.18
CA MET A 28 15.88 -4.25 2.30
C MET A 28 15.99 -5.01 0.98
N ALA A 29 15.58 -4.39 -0.13
CA ALA A 29 15.71 -4.97 -1.46
C ALA A 29 17.18 -5.25 -1.79
N ARG A 30 18.07 -4.30 -1.49
CA ARG A 30 19.51 -4.46 -1.71
C ARG A 30 20.09 -5.63 -0.93
N ALA A 31 19.70 -5.81 0.33
CA ALA A 31 20.10 -6.95 1.15
C ALA A 31 19.61 -8.29 0.58
N ALA A 32 18.47 -8.29 -0.10
CA ALA A 32 17.94 -9.46 -0.81
C ALA A 32 18.49 -9.63 -2.25
N GLY A 33 19.50 -8.85 -2.66
CA GLY A 33 20.08 -8.90 -4.00
C GLY A 33 19.22 -8.26 -5.10
N ILE A 34 18.21 -7.49 -4.72
CA ILE A 34 17.31 -6.78 -5.64
C ILE A 34 17.74 -5.31 -5.71
N LEU A 35 17.86 -4.80 -6.93
CA LEU A 35 18.11 -3.39 -7.18
C LEU A 35 16.80 -2.69 -7.48
N ILE A 36 16.46 -1.72 -6.63
CA ILE A 36 15.45 -0.71 -6.87
C ILE A 36 16.05 0.65 -6.51
N ASN A 37 15.53 1.72 -7.11
CA ASN A 37 15.92 3.10 -6.81
C ASN A 37 14.67 3.99 -6.78
N TRP A 38 14.84 5.29 -6.56
CA TRP A 38 13.70 6.20 -6.48
C TRP A 38 12.93 6.40 -7.79
N ASP A 39 13.53 6.09 -8.95
CA ASP A 39 12.82 6.15 -10.24
C ASP A 39 11.70 5.11 -10.24
N ASP A 40 11.95 3.90 -9.72
CA ASP A 40 10.91 2.86 -9.59
C ASP A 40 9.72 3.34 -8.74
N PHE A 41 9.97 4.09 -7.65
CA PHE A 41 8.90 4.66 -6.83
C PHE A 41 8.14 5.76 -7.56
N SER A 42 8.85 6.62 -8.30
CA SER A 42 8.24 7.72 -9.06
C SER A 42 7.35 7.19 -10.18
N ASP A 43 7.83 6.16 -10.90
CA ASP A 43 7.09 5.53 -12.00
C ASP A 43 5.84 4.80 -11.47
N LEU A 44 5.98 4.04 -10.37
CA LEU A 44 4.82 3.39 -9.74
C LEU A 44 3.82 4.41 -9.17
N SER A 45 4.30 5.52 -8.62
CA SER A 45 3.45 6.59 -8.07
C SER A 45 2.51 7.20 -9.12
N GLU A 46 2.86 7.16 -10.41
CA GLU A 46 1.99 7.65 -11.49
C GLU A 46 0.77 6.78 -11.75
N ILE A 47 0.83 5.49 -11.40
CA ILE A 47 -0.23 4.51 -11.69
C ILE A 47 -0.91 3.97 -10.43
N VAL A 48 -0.29 4.12 -9.26
CA VAL A 48 -0.86 3.66 -7.98
C VAL A 48 -1.63 4.83 -7.35
N PRO A 49 -2.96 4.75 -7.21
CA PRO A 49 -3.73 5.80 -6.58
C PRO A 49 -3.55 5.81 -5.05
N LEU A 50 -3.73 6.96 -4.43
CA LEU A 50 -3.83 7.07 -2.97
C LEU A 50 -5.22 6.62 -2.51
N MET A 51 -5.27 5.53 -1.75
CA MET A 51 -6.51 4.84 -1.37
C MET A 51 -6.77 4.85 0.14
N ALA A 52 -5.80 5.20 0.99
CA ALA A 52 -6.01 5.33 2.42
C ALA A 52 -5.68 6.74 2.93
N ARG A 53 -6.45 7.23 3.90
CA ARG A 53 -6.22 8.50 4.61
C ARG A 53 -6.00 8.23 6.09
N LEU A 54 -4.74 8.02 6.46
CA LEU A 54 -4.31 7.74 7.82
C LEU A 54 -3.59 8.95 8.41
N TYR A 55 -3.69 9.15 9.72
CA TYR A 55 -2.83 10.08 10.43
C TYR A 55 -1.35 9.77 10.11
N PRO A 56 -0.53 10.77 9.73
CA PRO A 56 -0.78 12.22 9.78
C PRO A 56 -1.45 12.83 8.52
N ASN A 57 -1.57 12.07 7.43
CA ASN A 57 -2.07 12.54 6.13
C ASN A 57 -3.62 12.57 6.04
N GLY A 58 -4.30 12.11 7.09
CA GLY A 58 -5.75 12.11 7.23
C GLY A 58 -6.18 12.08 8.70
N PRO A 59 -7.49 12.23 8.98
CA PRO A 59 -8.00 12.31 10.34
C PRO A 59 -8.13 10.95 11.03
N ALA A 60 -8.12 9.84 10.28
CA ALA A 60 -8.33 8.50 10.83
C ALA A 60 -7.04 7.91 11.39
N ASP A 61 -7.12 7.33 12.58
CA ASP A 61 -6.02 6.54 13.14
C ASP A 61 -6.01 5.10 12.57
N ILE A 62 -5.02 4.29 12.98
CA ILE A 62 -4.89 2.91 12.51
C ILE A 62 -6.06 2.01 12.96
N ASN A 63 -6.71 2.33 14.08
CA ASN A 63 -7.86 1.56 14.56
C ASN A 63 -9.08 1.85 13.70
N HIS A 64 -9.29 3.12 13.32
CA HIS A 64 -10.34 3.52 12.41
C HIS A 64 -10.11 2.94 11.01
N PHE A 65 -8.86 2.88 10.53
CA PHE A 65 -8.52 2.14 9.31
C PHE A 65 -8.91 0.67 9.39
N GLN A 66 -8.56 0.00 10.48
CA GLN A 66 -8.94 -1.39 10.68
C GLN A 66 -10.46 -1.56 10.72
N ALA A 67 -11.18 -0.67 11.42
CA ALA A 67 -12.63 -0.67 11.48
C ALA A 67 -13.30 -0.37 10.13
N ALA A 68 -12.67 0.43 9.27
CA ALA A 68 -13.11 0.70 7.90
C ALA A 68 -12.90 -0.48 6.95
N GLY A 69 -12.25 -1.56 7.39
CA GLY A 69 -11.99 -2.78 6.61
C GLY A 69 -10.51 -3.18 6.53
N GLY A 70 -9.62 -2.29 6.97
CA GLY A 70 -8.21 -2.57 7.17
C GLY A 70 -7.44 -3.05 5.95
N VAL A 71 -6.36 -3.77 6.22
CA VAL A 71 -5.51 -4.40 5.19
C VAL A 71 -6.33 -5.31 4.26
N PRO A 72 -7.27 -6.15 4.73
CA PRO A 72 -8.05 -7.02 3.84
C PRO A 72 -8.80 -6.28 2.73
N ALA A 73 -9.47 -5.17 3.08
CA ALA A 73 -10.21 -4.36 2.11
C ALA A 73 -9.26 -3.71 1.09
N LEU A 74 -8.16 -3.11 1.57
CA LEU A 74 -7.17 -2.45 0.70
C LEU A 74 -6.49 -3.46 -0.25
N MET A 75 -6.06 -4.61 0.26
CA MET A 75 -5.42 -5.65 -0.53
C MET A 75 -6.35 -6.17 -1.63
N ARG A 76 -7.64 -6.34 -1.31
CA ARG A 76 -8.65 -6.77 -2.26
C ARG A 76 -8.85 -5.75 -3.38
N GLU A 77 -8.99 -4.47 -3.05
CA GLU A 77 -9.12 -3.40 -4.04
C GLU A 77 -7.90 -3.36 -4.98
N LEU A 78 -6.68 -3.40 -4.42
CA LEU A 78 -5.45 -3.34 -5.21
C LEU A 78 -5.23 -4.61 -6.08
N LEU A 79 -5.61 -5.78 -5.59
CA LEU A 79 -5.58 -7.04 -6.37
C LEU A 79 -6.59 -7.00 -7.51
N ASN A 80 -7.82 -6.56 -7.24
CA ASN A 80 -8.87 -6.43 -8.26
C ASN A 80 -8.50 -5.41 -9.35
N ALA A 81 -7.79 -4.34 -8.97
CA ALA A 81 -7.24 -3.36 -9.91
C ALA A 81 -6.01 -3.85 -10.70
N GLY A 82 -5.49 -5.05 -10.39
CA GLY A 82 -4.30 -5.61 -11.03
C GLY A 82 -3.00 -4.90 -10.65
N LEU A 83 -3.00 -4.11 -9.57
CA LEU A 83 -1.83 -3.36 -9.10
C LEU A 83 -0.88 -4.22 -8.25
N LEU A 84 -1.37 -5.32 -7.71
CA LEU A 84 -0.57 -6.27 -6.92
C LEU A 84 -0.36 -7.57 -7.67
N HIS A 85 0.84 -8.12 -7.55
CA HIS A 85 1.16 -9.45 -8.01
C HIS A 85 0.59 -10.51 -7.06
N GLU A 86 -0.40 -11.27 -7.51
CA GLU A 86 -1.01 -12.38 -6.76
C GLU A 86 -0.07 -13.58 -6.62
N ASP A 87 0.74 -13.86 -7.63
CA ASP A 87 1.53 -15.09 -7.76
C ASP A 87 2.86 -15.02 -6.99
N VAL A 88 2.76 -14.87 -5.67
CA VAL A 88 3.89 -14.75 -4.75
C VAL A 88 3.81 -15.75 -3.60
N ASN A 89 4.97 -16.19 -3.12
CA ASN A 89 5.08 -16.91 -1.86
C ASN A 89 5.08 -15.93 -0.69
N THR A 90 4.24 -16.20 0.31
CA THR A 90 4.14 -15.44 1.54
C THR A 90 4.37 -16.35 2.74
N VAL A 91 4.48 -15.77 3.94
CA VAL A 91 4.56 -16.56 5.18
C VAL A 91 3.28 -17.38 5.44
N ALA A 92 2.14 -16.97 4.87
CA ALA A 92 0.88 -17.69 4.94
C ALA A 92 0.69 -18.72 3.80
N GLY A 93 1.71 -18.94 2.98
CA GLY A 93 1.67 -19.81 1.80
C GLY A 93 1.63 -19.04 0.47
N PHE A 94 1.44 -19.77 -0.63
CA PHE A 94 1.34 -19.19 -1.97
C PHE A 94 0.02 -18.44 -2.18
N GLY A 95 0.08 -17.27 -2.83
CA GLY A 95 -1.06 -16.40 -3.14
C GLY A 95 -1.18 -15.21 -2.19
N LEU A 96 -1.21 -13.99 -2.74
CA LEU A 96 -1.36 -12.77 -1.95
C LEU A 96 -2.80 -12.56 -1.47
N SER A 97 -3.78 -13.15 -2.15
CA SER A 97 -5.21 -13.14 -1.79
C SER A 97 -5.49 -13.66 -0.38
N ARG A 98 -4.57 -14.42 0.21
CA ARG A 98 -4.60 -14.82 1.63
C ARG A 98 -4.67 -13.62 2.59
N TYR A 99 -4.11 -12.47 2.20
CA TYR A 99 -4.16 -11.23 2.97
C TYR A 99 -5.48 -10.45 2.79
N THR A 100 -6.44 -11.00 2.06
CA THR A 100 -7.85 -10.54 2.05
C THR A 100 -8.71 -11.24 3.12
N PHE A 101 -8.10 -12.12 3.91
CA PHE A 101 -8.69 -12.76 5.08
C PHE A 101 -8.16 -12.08 6.34
N GLU A 102 -8.95 -12.15 7.41
CA GLU A 102 -8.56 -11.66 8.73
C GLU A 102 -8.59 -12.77 9.78
N PRO A 103 -7.66 -12.74 10.76
CA PRO A 103 -7.68 -13.68 11.86
C PRO A 103 -8.82 -13.32 12.81
N TRP A 104 -9.47 -14.33 13.38
CA TRP A 104 -10.48 -14.14 14.40
C TRP A 104 -10.46 -15.29 15.41
N LEU A 105 -11.07 -15.07 16.57
CA LEU A 105 -11.17 -16.06 17.63
C LEU A 105 -12.53 -16.78 17.51
N ASN A 106 -12.50 -18.01 17.02
CA ASN A 106 -13.67 -18.87 16.85
C ASN A 106 -13.79 -19.82 18.05
N ASN A 107 -14.69 -19.52 18.99
CA ASN A 107 -14.89 -20.33 20.21
C ASN A 107 -13.59 -20.62 21.00
N GLY A 108 -12.66 -19.66 21.02
CA GLY A 108 -11.38 -19.79 21.72
C GLY A 108 -10.23 -20.35 20.87
N GLU A 109 -10.49 -20.72 19.62
CA GLU A 109 -9.47 -21.18 18.68
C GLU A 109 -9.18 -20.12 17.61
N LEU A 110 -7.91 -20.05 17.17
CA LEU A 110 -7.52 -19.18 16.05
C LEU A 110 -8.09 -19.73 14.75
N ASP A 111 -8.82 -18.89 14.04
CA ASP A 111 -9.37 -19.22 12.72
C ASP A 111 -9.24 -18.01 11.78
N TRP A 112 -9.49 -18.20 10.49
CA TRP A 112 -9.43 -17.17 9.47
C TRP A 112 -10.77 -17.06 8.77
N ARG A 113 -11.25 -15.83 8.60
CA ARG A 113 -12.48 -15.55 7.87
C ARG A 113 -12.22 -14.55 6.75
N GLU A 114 -13.09 -14.54 5.76
CA GLU A 114 -13.01 -13.55 4.70
C GLU A 114 -13.19 -12.15 5.30
N GLY A 115 -12.25 -11.26 4.98
CA GLY A 115 -12.37 -9.85 5.35
C GLY A 115 -13.50 -9.18 4.58
N VAL A 116 -13.82 -7.94 4.95
CA VAL A 116 -14.89 -7.20 4.27
C VAL A 116 -14.60 -7.07 2.77
N ALA A 117 -15.62 -7.32 1.94
CA ALA A 117 -15.48 -7.26 0.50
C ALA A 117 -15.29 -5.84 -0.04
N LYS A 118 -15.73 -4.83 0.73
CA LYS A 118 -15.65 -3.40 0.42
C LYS A 118 -15.37 -2.63 1.70
N SER A 119 -14.76 -1.45 1.55
CA SER A 119 -14.60 -0.49 2.64
C SER A 119 -15.93 -0.17 3.33
N LEU A 120 -15.89 -0.09 4.66
CA LEU A 120 -17.01 0.34 5.50
C LEU A 120 -17.02 1.85 5.72
N ASP A 121 -15.91 2.56 5.41
CA ASP A 121 -15.85 4.02 5.38
C ASP A 121 -14.99 4.49 4.20
N SER A 122 -15.64 5.01 3.15
CA SER A 122 -14.99 5.51 1.95
C SER A 122 -14.17 6.78 2.17
N ASN A 123 -14.30 7.44 3.33
CA ASN A 123 -13.46 8.58 3.71
C ASN A 123 -12.13 8.13 4.34
N VAL A 124 -12.00 6.85 4.68
CA VAL A 124 -10.78 6.25 5.26
C VAL A 124 -10.10 5.33 4.26
N ILE A 125 -10.86 4.42 3.62
CA ILE A 125 -10.37 3.53 2.55
C ILE A 125 -11.25 3.75 1.32
N ALA A 126 -10.68 4.37 0.30
CA ALA A 126 -11.31 4.62 -0.98
C ALA A 126 -11.26 3.39 -1.90
N THR A 127 -12.03 3.42 -2.99
CA THR A 127 -11.96 2.41 -4.05
C THR A 127 -11.02 2.85 -5.16
N PHE A 128 -10.59 1.90 -6.01
CA PHE A 128 -9.72 2.23 -7.14
C PHE A 128 -10.32 3.26 -8.10
N ASP A 129 -11.64 3.19 -8.33
CA ASP A 129 -12.37 4.10 -9.24
C ASP A 129 -12.57 5.51 -8.66
N LYS A 130 -12.60 5.64 -7.32
CA LYS A 130 -12.83 6.90 -6.62
C LYS A 130 -11.77 7.12 -5.54
N PRO A 131 -10.49 7.19 -5.91
CA PRO A 131 -9.40 7.31 -4.94
C PRO A 131 -9.33 8.74 -4.39
N PHE A 132 -8.59 8.94 -3.30
CA PHE A 132 -8.32 10.30 -2.78
C PHE A 132 -7.40 11.10 -3.71
N SER A 133 -6.54 10.41 -4.44
CA SER A 133 -5.74 10.93 -5.54
C SER A 133 -5.48 9.83 -6.55
N HIS A 134 -5.44 10.16 -7.84
CA HIS A 134 -5.10 9.22 -8.90
C HIS A 134 -3.60 8.87 -8.96
N HIS A 135 -2.78 9.46 -8.08
CA HIS A 135 -1.36 9.17 -7.96
C HIS A 135 -0.95 9.03 -6.48
N GLY A 136 0.11 8.27 -6.21
CA GLY A 136 0.61 7.97 -4.87
C GLY A 136 1.39 9.12 -4.21
N GLY A 137 1.61 10.21 -4.95
CA GLY A 137 2.18 11.46 -4.43
C GLY A 137 3.70 11.47 -4.28
N THR A 138 4.39 10.34 -4.43
CA THR A 138 5.86 10.33 -4.45
C THR A 138 6.39 10.74 -5.83
N LYS A 139 7.31 11.71 -5.89
CA LYS A 139 8.01 12.12 -7.11
C LYS A 139 9.50 12.28 -6.88
N VAL A 140 10.28 11.92 -7.89
CA VAL A 140 11.72 12.23 -7.94
C VAL A 140 11.93 13.58 -8.61
N LEU A 141 12.70 14.43 -7.94
CA LEU A 141 13.21 15.67 -8.49
C LEU A 141 14.67 15.47 -8.87
N SER A 142 15.04 15.92 -10.07
CA SER A 142 16.42 15.87 -10.56
C SER A 142 16.81 17.19 -11.20
N GLY A 143 18.03 17.65 -10.94
CA GLY A 143 18.58 18.88 -11.52
C GLY A 143 20.06 19.05 -11.18
N ASN A 144 20.58 20.25 -11.43
CA ASN A 144 21.97 20.61 -11.14
C ASN A 144 22.36 20.52 -9.65
N LEU A 145 21.38 20.53 -8.73
CA LEU A 145 21.59 20.32 -7.29
C LEU A 145 21.65 18.83 -6.89
N GLY A 146 21.38 17.90 -7.81
CA GLY A 146 21.37 16.46 -7.55
C GLY A 146 19.98 15.84 -7.70
N ARG A 147 19.70 14.84 -6.87
CA ARG A 147 18.43 14.09 -6.86
C ARG A 147 17.79 14.13 -5.47
N ALA A 148 16.48 14.32 -5.43
CA ALA A 148 15.69 14.34 -4.19
C ALA A 148 14.35 13.62 -4.39
N VAL A 149 13.74 13.21 -3.28
CA VAL A 149 12.38 12.65 -3.25
C VAL A 149 11.47 13.66 -2.58
N HIS A 150 10.29 13.89 -3.17
CA HIS A 150 9.27 14.76 -2.63
C HIS A 150 7.93 14.02 -2.57
N GLU A 151 7.15 14.30 -1.52
CA GLU A 151 5.80 13.80 -1.33
C GLU A 151 4.80 14.93 -1.56
N ASN A 152 4.04 14.84 -2.64
CA ASN A 152 2.98 15.76 -3.03
C ASN A 152 1.61 15.11 -2.78
N VAL A 153 1.38 14.68 -1.54
CA VAL A 153 0.07 14.25 -1.06
C VAL A 153 -0.65 15.50 -0.54
N CYS A 154 -1.02 16.39 -1.46
CA CYS A 154 -1.74 17.59 -1.08
C CYS A 154 -3.17 17.18 -0.69
N GLY A 155 -3.55 17.42 0.57
CA GLY A 155 -4.91 17.23 1.04
C GLY A 155 -5.86 18.09 0.20
N ALA A 156 -6.65 17.44 -0.66
CA ALA A 156 -7.83 18.06 -1.24
C ALA A 156 -8.71 18.50 -0.07
N GLY A 157 -8.76 19.82 0.14
CA GLY A 157 -9.65 20.48 1.10
C GLY A 157 -11.12 20.33 0.73
#